data_AF-A0A6L6L8J4-F1
#
_entry.id   AF-A0A6L6L8J4-F1
#
_cell.length_a   1.000
_cell.length_b   1.000
_cell.length_c   1.000
_cell.angle_alpha   90.00
_cell.angle_beta   90.00
_cell.angle_gamma   90.00
#
_symmetry.space_group_name_H-M   'P 1'
#
loop_
_entity.id
_entity.type
_entity.pdbx_description
1 polymer ?
#
loop_
_entity_poly.entity_id
_entity_poly.type
_entity_poly.pdbx_seq_one_letter_code
_entity_poly.pdbx_strand_id
1 'polypeptide(L)'
;MQEIRTEHLTVGYDKTPLIGDVNLSVRPGEILTLIGPNGSGKSTILKTITKQLKKLDGTVFLGEASMDELKDSQISRRLSMVMTERLRTELMSGREVVASGRYPYTGRFGILSKEDWSKVDEAIALVHAGEVQDQDFMKISDGQRQRLMLARAICQDTKILILDEPTSYLDMGFKMDILTNIRMLARDKKMAVIMSLHELDLAQKVSDTIACVRGDRIDRIGTPEKIFAGNYVQELYGVADQSFDPVTGQIFLCTGYQNTRDFKDSDIENCSSKDFCSGSQVPDPVSSQIFVIGGAGSGIPVYNRLWRENIPFAAGILQENDVEYKAAVALASEVVSEKAFYPVGQDKVQEAKRLIDSCKKCICAVEEFGPLNEANRELAEYARRIGKTGKNI
;
A
#
# COMPACT_ATOMS: atom_id res chain seq x y z
N MET A 1 8.94 3.21 -27.22
CA MET A 1 7.64 3.80 -27.60
C MET A 1 6.73 3.72 -26.37
N GLN A 2 6.04 4.81 -26.02
CA GLN A 2 5.13 4.87 -24.86
C GLN A 2 3.71 4.57 -25.33
N GLU A 3 2.95 3.79 -24.56
CA GLU A 3 1.57 3.41 -24.90
C GLU A 3 0.59 4.51 -24.45
N ILE A 4 0.88 5.17 -23.33
CA ILE A 4 0.13 6.32 -22.82
C ILE A 4 1.09 7.34 -22.23
N ARG A 5 0.83 8.63 -22.47
CA ARG A 5 1.55 9.73 -21.82
C ARG A 5 0.68 10.96 -21.61
N THR A 6 1.03 11.78 -20.63
CA THR A 6 0.45 13.10 -20.39
C THR A 6 1.53 14.17 -20.53
N GLU A 7 1.17 15.32 -21.08
CA GLU A 7 2.08 16.47 -21.24
C GLU A 7 1.41 17.70 -20.64
N HIS A 8 2.04 18.26 -19.60
CA HIS A 8 1.59 19.44 -18.86
C HIS A 8 0.11 19.39 -18.41
N LEU A 9 -0.39 18.18 -18.10
CA LEU A 9 -1.81 17.97 -17.81
C LEU A 9 -2.19 18.67 -16.50
N THR A 10 -3.22 19.51 -16.56
CA THR A 10 -3.82 20.13 -15.37
C THR A 10 -5.20 19.56 -15.13
N VAL A 11 -5.42 19.03 -13.93
CA VAL A 11 -6.67 18.35 -13.53
C VAL A 11 -7.33 19.10 -12.38
N GLY A 12 -8.66 19.04 -12.31
CA GLY A 12 -9.43 19.74 -11.28
C GLY A 12 -10.93 19.75 -11.55
N TYR A 13 -11.68 20.47 -10.74
CA TYR A 13 -13.15 20.54 -10.78
C TYR A 13 -13.60 21.98 -10.99
N ASP A 14 -14.68 22.18 -11.76
CA ASP A 14 -15.33 23.49 -11.94
C ASP A 14 -14.37 24.65 -12.28
N LYS A 15 -13.34 24.35 -13.09
CA LYS A 15 -12.24 25.26 -13.49
C LYS A 15 -11.22 25.59 -12.39
N THR A 16 -11.36 25.02 -11.20
CA THR A 16 -10.37 25.14 -10.13
C THR A 16 -9.32 24.04 -10.30
N PRO A 17 -8.03 24.39 -10.54
CA PRO A 17 -6.96 23.41 -10.63
C PRO A 17 -6.75 22.74 -9.28
N LEU A 18 -6.69 21.41 -9.29
CA LEU A 18 -6.33 20.59 -8.14
C LEU A 18 -4.87 20.14 -8.24
N ILE A 19 -4.46 19.66 -9.41
CA ILE A 19 -3.07 19.24 -9.67
C ILE A 19 -2.64 19.78 -11.03
N GLY A 20 -1.52 20.48 -11.05
CA GLY A 20 -0.90 21.02 -12.26
C GLY A 20 0.27 20.18 -12.76
N ASP A 21 0.61 20.41 -14.03
CA ASP A 21 1.83 19.90 -14.68
C ASP A 21 2.07 18.39 -14.52
N VAL A 22 1.02 17.60 -14.73
CA VAL A 22 1.06 16.14 -14.65
C VAL A 22 1.73 15.57 -15.91
N ASN A 23 2.93 15.04 -15.75
CA ASN A 23 3.74 14.42 -16.81
C ASN A 23 4.01 12.95 -16.48
N LEU A 24 3.11 12.07 -16.93
CA LEU A 24 3.19 10.63 -16.75
C LEU A 24 3.48 9.96 -18.09
N SER A 25 4.19 8.84 -18.07
CA SER A 25 4.37 8.02 -19.25
C SER A 25 4.49 6.55 -18.88
N VAL A 26 3.87 5.67 -19.65
CA VAL A 26 3.89 4.23 -19.40
C VAL A 26 4.15 3.48 -20.70
N ARG A 27 5.08 2.54 -20.67
CA ARG A 27 5.43 1.68 -21.81
C ARG A 27 4.60 0.39 -21.83
N PRO A 28 4.54 -0.31 -22.97
CA PRO A 28 3.93 -1.64 -23.02
C PRO A 28 4.55 -2.59 -22.00
N GLY A 29 3.70 -3.18 -21.16
CA GLY A 29 4.08 -4.11 -20.10
C GLY A 29 4.69 -3.47 -18.85
N GLU A 30 4.59 -2.15 -18.71
CA GLU A 30 4.99 -1.40 -17.52
C GLU A 30 3.77 -1.07 -16.66
N ILE A 31 3.94 -1.16 -15.33
CA ILE A 31 2.97 -0.76 -14.32
C ILE A 31 3.44 0.53 -13.65
N LEU A 32 2.67 1.61 -13.83
CA LEU A 32 2.84 2.86 -13.11
C LEU A 32 1.78 2.95 -12.00
N THR A 33 2.23 3.14 -10.75
CA THR A 33 1.33 3.28 -9.61
C THR A 33 1.37 4.67 -9.00
N LEU A 34 0.20 5.27 -8.83
CA LEU A 34 0.00 6.52 -8.11
C LEU A 34 -0.14 6.22 -6.61
N ILE A 35 0.70 6.84 -5.79
CA ILE A 35 0.60 6.82 -4.33
C ILE A 35 0.47 8.24 -3.78
N GLY A 36 0.01 8.35 -2.54
CA GLY A 36 -0.12 9.62 -1.82
C GLY A 36 -1.30 9.62 -0.85
N PRO A 37 -1.43 10.64 0.00
CA PRO A 37 -2.49 10.72 1.02
C PRO A 37 -3.91 10.66 0.44
N ASN A 38 -4.89 10.37 1.29
CA ASN A 38 -6.30 10.49 0.91
C ASN A 38 -6.63 11.93 0.53
N GLY A 39 -7.42 12.09 -0.55
CA GLY A 39 -7.74 13.42 -1.08
C GLY A 39 -6.60 14.08 -1.88
N SER A 40 -5.46 13.42 -2.10
CA SER A 40 -4.36 13.99 -2.89
C SER A 40 -4.65 14.16 -4.38
N GLY A 41 -5.80 13.68 -4.88
CA GLY A 41 -6.21 13.84 -6.28
C GLY A 41 -5.79 12.72 -7.25
N LYS A 42 -5.33 11.56 -6.75
CA LYS A 42 -5.05 10.35 -7.56
C LYS A 42 -6.22 9.98 -8.47
N SER A 43 -7.41 9.79 -7.89
CA SER A 43 -8.63 9.46 -8.65
C SER A 43 -9.01 10.56 -9.64
N THR A 44 -8.76 11.83 -9.32
CA THR A 44 -8.98 12.96 -10.24
C THR A 44 -8.07 12.86 -11.46
N ILE A 45 -6.78 12.55 -11.27
CA ILE A 45 -5.84 12.28 -12.37
C ILE A 45 -6.37 11.13 -13.24
N LEU A 46 -6.71 9.99 -12.64
CA LEU A 46 -7.18 8.82 -13.39
C LEU A 46 -8.49 9.11 -14.14
N LYS A 47 -9.46 9.80 -13.51
CA LYS A 47 -10.70 10.24 -14.16
C LYS A 47 -10.45 11.20 -15.31
N THR A 48 -9.47 12.08 -15.22
CA THR A 48 -9.11 12.96 -16.34
C THR A 48 -8.42 12.21 -17.47
N ILE A 49 -7.47 11.32 -17.17
CA ILE A 49 -6.78 10.49 -18.18
C ILE A 49 -7.78 9.58 -18.91
N THR A 50 -8.81 9.08 -18.22
CA THR A 50 -9.88 8.25 -18.81
C THR A 50 -10.98 9.06 -19.51
N LYS A 51 -10.85 10.40 -19.60
CA LYS A 51 -11.86 11.32 -20.18
C LYS A 51 -13.20 11.34 -19.43
N GLN A 52 -13.29 10.78 -18.22
CA GLN A 52 -14.46 10.88 -17.34
C GLN A 52 -14.60 12.28 -16.72
N LEU A 53 -13.47 12.96 -16.52
CA LEU A 53 -13.40 14.33 -16.05
C LEU A 53 -12.71 15.20 -17.10
N LYS A 54 -13.30 16.35 -17.42
CA LYS A 54 -12.70 17.29 -18.38
C LYS A 54 -11.39 17.85 -17.82
N LYS A 55 -10.30 17.75 -18.59
CA LYS A 55 -9.03 18.41 -18.25
C LYS A 55 -9.16 19.93 -18.28
N LEU A 56 -8.37 20.62 -17.47
CA LEU A 56 -8.29 22.08 -17.46
C LEU A 56 -7.27 22.60 -18.47
N ASP A 57 -6.13 21.91 -18.58
CA ASP A 57 -5.06 22.23 -19.53
C ASP A 57 -4.20 20.98 -19.83
N GLY A 58 -3.26 21.10 -20.77
CA GLY A 58 -2.34 20.05 -21.21
C GLY A 58 -3.00 19.01 -22.13
N THR A 59 -2.29 17.93 -22.42
CA THR A 59 -2.75 16.90 -23.38
C THR A 59 -2.49 15.50 -22.87
N VAL A 60 -3.37 14.56 -23.24
CA VAL A 60 -3.16 13.13 -23.02
C VAL A 60 -3.06 12.41 -24.36
N PHE A 61 -2.05 11.57 -24.51
CA PHE A 61 -1.77 10.82 -25.73
C PHE A 61 -1.96 9.33 -25.51
N LEU A 62 -2.57 8.67 -26.51
CA LEU A 62 -2.67 7.21 -26.62
C LEU A 62 -1.82 6.76 -27.81
N GLY A 63 -0.61 6.28 -27.53
CA GLY A 63 0.47 6.12 -28.50
C GLY A 63 0.94 7.48 -29.01
N GLU A 64 0.77 7.72 -30.31
CA GLU A 64 1.15 8.98 -30.96
C GLU A 64 -0.02 9.96 -31.11
N ALA A 65 -1.27 9.51 -30.92
CA ALA A 65 -2.46 10.34 -31.13
C ALA A 65 -2.88 11.07 -29.86
N SER A 66 -3.21 12.36 -29.98
CA SER A 66 -3.87 13.12 -28.92
C SER A 66 -5.28 12.60 -28.69
N MET A 67 -5.69 12.44 -27.43
CA MET A 67 -7.06 12.03 -27.09
C MET A 67 -8.13 13.03 -27.53
N ASP A 68 -7.78 14.29 -27.75
CA ASP A 68 -8.72 15.32 -28.21
C ASP A 68 -9.14 15.11 -29.67
N GLU A 69 -8.28 14.45 -30.46
CA GLU A 69 -8.50 14.14 -31.87
C GLU A 69 -9.24 12.80 -32.06
N LEU A 70 -9.31 11.99 -31.00
CA LEU A 70 -9.91 10.66 -31.05
C LEU A 70 -11.39 10.69 -30.66
N LYS A 71 -12.19 9.95 -31.42
CA LYS A 71 -13.58 9.65 -31.04
C LYS A 71 -13.60 8.66 -29.88
N ASP A 72 -14.67 8.68 -29.09
CA ASP A 72 -14.81 7.78 -27.93
C ASP A 72 -14.78 6.30 -28.32
N SER A 73 -15.24 5.94 -29.52
CA SER A 73 -15.12 4.59 -30.08
C SER A 73 -13.68 4.16 -30.39
N GLN A 74 -12.79 5.11 -30.68
CA GLN A 74 -11.36 4.84 -30.88
C GLN A 74 -10.64 4.74 -29.53
N ILE A 75 -10.98 5.60 -28.57
CA ILE A 75 -10.43 5.57 -27.20
C ILE A 75 -10.78 4.24 -26.52
N SER A 76 -12.06 3.83 -26.56
CA SER A 76 -12.55 2.57 -25.98
C SER A 76 -11.99 1.30 -26.65
N ARG A 77 -11.27 1.40 -27.78
CA ARG A 77 -10.53 0.27 -28.35
C ARG A 77 -9.05 0.26 -27.96
N ARG A 78 -8.57 1.31 -27.29
CA ARG A 78 -7.17 1.45 -26.87
C ARG A 78 -7.00 1.40 -25.35
N LEU A 79 -8.03 1.81 -24.61
CA LEU A 79 -8.00 1.97 -23.16
C LEU A 79 -9.23 1.33 -22.51
N SER A 80 -8.99 0.49 -21.50
CA SER A 80 -10.00 -0.04 -20.59
C SER A 80 -9.74 0.45 -19.17
N MET A 81 -10.75 0.38 -18.31
CA MET A 81 -10.66 0.91 -16.96
C MET A 81 -11.50 0.14 -15.94
N VAL A 82 -11.04 0.14 -14.68
CA VAL A 82 -11.75 -0.34 -13.49
C VAL A 82 -11.68 0.77 -12.45
N MET A 83 -12.79 1.47 -12.22
CA MET A 83 -12.85 2.60 -11.28
C MET A 83 -13.51 2.19 -9.96
N THR A 84 -13.24 2.93 -8.88
CA THR A 84 -13.81 2.68 -7.54
C THR A 84 -15.34 2.81 -7.48
N GLU A 85 -15.94 3.58 -8.40
CA GLU A 85 -17.39 3.75 -8.44
C GLU A 85 -18.10 2.46 -8.79
N ARG A 86 -18.99 2.02 -7.89
CA ARG A 86 -19.76 0.78 -8.08
C ARG A 86 -20.72 0.94 -9.26
N LEU A 87 -20.58 0.06 -10.26
CA LEU A 87 -21.58 -0.07 -11.31
C LEU A 87 -22.93 -0.45 -10.69
N ARG A 88 -23.97 0.29 -11.04
CA ARG A 88 -25.35 -0.11 -10.80
C ARG A 88 -25.82 -0.86 -12.03
N THR A 89 -25.83 -2.18 -11.94
CA THR A 89 -26.36 -3.04 -13.00
C THR A 89 -27.72 -3.52 -12.56
N GLU A 90 -28.79 -3.06 -13.22
CA GLU A 90 -30.13 -3.58 -12.95
C GLU A 90 -30.26 -4.96 -13.62
N LEU A 91 -30.23 -6.02 -12.80
CA LEU A 91 -30.55 -7.41 -13.18
C LEU A 91 -29.55 -8.13 -14.11
N MET A 92 -28.33 -7.63 -14.28
CA MET A 92 -27.31 -8.33 -15.07
C MET A 92 -26.61 -9.44 -14.27
N SER A 93 -26.39 -10.57 -14.93
CA SER A 93 -25.46 -11.61 -14.47
C SER A 93 -24.01 -11.15 -14.58
N GLY A 94 -23.11 -11.78 -13.82
CA GLY A 94 -21.67 -11.53 -13.94
C GLY A 94 -21.14 -11.66 -15.36
N ARG A 95 -21.63 -12.66 -16.10
CA ARG A 95 -21.29 -12.93 -17.50
C ARG A 95 -21.70 -11.80 -18.42
N GLU A 96 -22.92 -11.28 -18.28
CA GLU A 96 -23.41 -10.15 -19.08
C GLU A 96 -22.64 -8.87 -18.78
N VAL A 97 -22.24 -8.68 -17.51
CA VAL A 97 -21.39 -7.56 -17.12
C VAL A 97 -20.02 -7.65 -17.79
N VAL A 98 -19.39 -8.83 -17.84
CA VAL A 98 -18.14 -9.03 -18.59
C VAL A 98 -18.34 -8.80 -20.09
N ALA A 99 -19.45 -9.28 -20.64
CA ALA A 99 -19.80 -9.13 -22.05
C ALA A 99 -19.95 -7.66 -22.49
N SER A 100 -20.32 -6.75 -21.58
CA SER A 100 -20.34 -5.31 -21.86
C SER A 100 -18.97 -4.75 -22.24
N GLY A 101 -17.87 -5.42 -21.87
CA GLY A 101 -16.51 -5.08 -22.30
C GLY A 101 -16.33 -5.18 -23.82
N ARG A 102 -17.17 -5.96 -24.52
CA ARG A 102 -17.12 -6.13 -25.98
C ARG A 102 -17.88 -5.07 -26.76
N TYR A 103 -18.64 -4.19 -26.12
CA TYR A 103 -19.44 -3.16 -26.81
C TYR A 103 -18.66 -2.22 -27.75
N PRO A 104 -17.37 -1.91 -27.54
CA PRO A 104 -16.58 -1.17 -28.53
C PRO A 104 -16.46 -1.86 -29.91
N TYR A 105 -16.79 -3.15 -30.01
CA TYR A 105 -16.65 -3.98 -31.21
C TYR A 105 -17.98 -4.36 -31.87
N THR A 106 -19.13 -4.14 -31.23
CA THR A 106 -20.45 -4.64 -31.68
C THR A 106 -21.20 -3.73 -32.66
N GLY A 107 -20.59 -2.62 -33.09
CA GLY A 107 -21.20 -1.67 -34.03
C GLY A 107 -22.48 -1.02 -33.48
N ARG A 108 -23.38 -0.60 -34.37
CA ARG A 108 -24.58 0.17 -34.00
C ARG A 108 -25.68 -0.66 -33.31
N PHE A 109 -25.69 -1.97 -33.54
CA PHE A 109 -26.76 -2.84 -33.06
C PHE A 109 -26.44 -3.51 -31.72
N GLY A 110 -25.21 -3.40 -31.21
CA GLY A 110 -24.85 -3.94 -29.89
C GLY A 110 -24.80 -5.48 -29.84
N ILE A 111 -24.86 -6.16 -30.98
CA ILE A 111 -24.96 -7.62 -31.04
C ILE A 111 -23.56 -8.23 -30.93
N LEU A 112 -23.41 -9.13 -29.96
CA LEU A 112 -22.17 -9.88 -29.72
C LEU A 112 -22.04 -11.04 -30.72
N SER A 113 -20.88 -11.13 -31.35
CA SER A 113 -20.53 -12.26 -32.21
C SER A 113 -20.15 -13.50 -31.39
N LYS A 114 -20.01 -14.66 -32.04
CA LYS A 114 -19.45 -15.86 -31.39
C LYS A 114 -18.02 -15.62 -30.90
N GLU A 115 -17.23 -14.83 -31.62
CA GLU A 115 -15.88 -14.46 -31.21
C GLU A 115 -15.90 -13.60 -29.94
N ASP A 116 -16.85 -12.66 -29.83
CA ASP A 116 -17.00 -11.83 -28.63
C ASP A 116 -17.34 -12.68 -27.41
N TRP A 117 -18.21 -13.68 -27.55
CA TRP A 117 -18.51 -14.62 -26.47
C TRP A 117 -17.30 -15.49 -26.08
N SER A 118 -16.46 -15.91 -27.03
CA SER A 118 -15.19 -16.59 -26.72
C SER A 118 -14.28 -15.72 -25.87
N LYS A 119 -14.17 -14.43 -26.20
CA LYS A 119 -13.38 -13.46 -25.42
C LYS A 119 -13.96 -13.22 -24.02
N VAL A 120 -15.28 -13.35 -23.85
CA VAL A 120 -15.92 -13.32 -22.52
C VAL A 120 -15.51 -14.53 -21.70
N ASP A 121 -15.57 -15.73 -22.29
CA ASP A 121 -15.19 -16.98 -21.63
C ASP A 121 -13.72 -16.96 -21.20
N GLU A 122 -12.82 -16.56 -22.10
CA GLU A 122 -11.39 -16.41 -21.82
C GLU A 122 -11.12 -15.42 -20.69
N ALA A 123 -11.80 -14.26 -20.69
CA ALA A 123 -11.60 -13.23 -19.68
C ALA A 123 -12.09 -13.68 -18.28
N ILE A 124 -13.22 -14.38 -18.20
CA ILE A 124 -13.74 -14.94 -16.94
C ILE A 124 -12.80 -16.02 -16.39
N ALA A 125 -12.28 -16.88 -17.28
CA ALA A 125 -11.33 -17.92 -16.89
C ALA A 125 -10.01 -17.33 -16.35
N LEU A 126 -9.48 -16.29 -17.01
CA LEU A 126 -8.22 -15.64 -16.62
C LEU A 126 -8.24 -15.06 -15.19
N VAL A 127 -9.40 -14.65 -14.69
CA VAL A 127 -9.53 -14.07 -13.34
C VAL A 127 -10.06 -15.08 -12.31
N HIS A 128 -10.27 -16.34 -12.70
CA HIS A 128 -10.87 -17.37 -11.86
C HIS A 128 -12.21 -16.94 -11.24
N ALA A 129 -13.18 -16.56 -12.09
CA ALA A 129 -14.53 -16.15 -11.68
C ALA A 129 -15.66 -16.97 -12.34
N GLY A 130 -15.35 -18.16 -12.86
CA GLY A 130 -16.30 -19.01 -13.57
C GLY A 130 -17.47 -19.49 -12.69
N GLU A 131 -17.26 -19.59 -11.38
CA GLU A 131 -18.23 -20.05 -10.39
C GLU A 131 -19.35 -19.04 -10.08
N VAL A 132 -19.13 -17.77 -10.42
CA VAL A 132 -20.09 -16.67 -10.18
C VAL A 132 -20.65 -16.07 -11.46
N GLN A 133 -20.25 -16.56 -12.64
CA GLN A 133 -20.58 -15.90 -13.90
C GLN A 133 -22.09 -15.79 -14.17
N ASP A 134 -22.88 -16.81 -13.79
CA ASP A 134 -24.33 -16.83 -14.03
C ASP A 134 -25.13 -16.22 -12.86
N GLN A 135 -24.44 -15.78 -11.80
CA GLN A 135 -25.07 -15.15 -10.66
C GLN A 135 -25.34 -13.66 -10.91
N ASP A 136 -26.36 -13.12 -10.24
CA ASP A 136 -26.66 -11.70 -10.21
C ASP A 136 -25.44 -10.91 -9.68
N PHE A 137 -24.91 -10.00 -10.50
CA PHE A 137 -23.70 -9.22 -10.19
C PHE A 137 -23.84 -8.37 -8.92
N MET A 138 -25.07 -8.03 -8.55
CA MET A 138 -25.35 -7.27 -7.34
C MET A 138 -25.38 -8.14 -6.08
N LYS A 139 -25.46 -9.48 -6.21
CA LYS A 139 -25.61 -10.44 -5.10
C LYS A 139 -24.37 -11.26 -4.77
N ILE A 140 -23.25 -11.02 -5.45
CA ILE A 140 -21.95 -11.66 -5.19
C ILE A 140 -21.08 -10.82 -4.24
N SER A 141 -20.03 -11.42 -3.68
CA SER A 141 -19.07 -10.72 -2.80
C SER A 141 -18.31 -9.62 -3.54
N ASP A 142 -17.79 -8.63 -2.80
CA ASP A 142 -17.03 -7.53 -3.40
C ASP A 142 -15.75 -8.02 -4.12
N GLY A 143 -15.08 -9.07 -3.61
CA GLY A 143 -13.95 -9.72 -4.28
C GLY A 143 -14.30 -10.40 -5.60
N GLN A 144 -15.42 -11.15 -5.63
CA GLN A 144 -15.94 -11.75 -6.86
C GLN A 144 -16.36 -10.68 -7.87
N ARG A 145 -17.00 -9.60 -7.39
CA ARG A 145 -17.36 -8.46 -8.22
C ARG A 145 -16.12 -7.83 -8.86
N GLN A 146 -15.06 -7.65 -8.09
CA GLN A 146 -13.82 -7.06 -8.58
C GLN A 146 -13.13 -7.94 -9.63
N ARG A 147 -13.13 -9.27 -9.45
CA ARG A 147 -12.65 -10.20 -10.49
C ARG A 147 -13.45 -10.06 -11.78
N LEU A 148 -14.77 -10.00 -11.72
CA LEU A 148 -15.61 -9.79 -12.91
C LEU A 148 -15.40 -8.41 -13.54
N MET A 149 -15.12 -7.37 -12.74
CA MET A 149 -14.74 -6.05 -13.26
C MET A 149 -13.40 -6.07 -13.99
N LEU A 150 -12.42 -6.78 -13.43
CA LEU A 150 -11.15 -7.01 -14.12
C LEU A 150 -11.35 -7.83 -15.40
N ALA A 151 -12.17 -8.90 -15.37
CA ALA A 151 -12.53 -9.67 -16.55
C ALA A 151 -13.19 -8.79 -17.62
N ARG A 152 -14.14 -7.92 -17.25
CA ARG A 152 -14.75 -6.96 -18.19
C ARG A 152 -13.70 -6.08 -18.87
N ALA A 153 -12.74 -5.55 -18.11
CA ALA A 153 -11.67 -4.72 -18.66
C ALA A 153 -10.69 -5.51 -19.55
N ILE A 154 -10.38 -6.78 -19.20
CA ILE A 154 -9.59 -7.70 -20.03
C ILE A 154 -10.33 -8.05 -21.32
N CYS A 155 -11.63 -8.33 -21.21
CA CYS A 155 -12.50 -8.71 -22.32
C CYS A 155 -12.56 -7.61 -23.39
N GLN A 156 -12.42 -6.34 -22.99
CA GLN A 156 -12.32 -5.21 -23.88
C GLN A 156 -11.08 -5.25 -24.79
N ASP A 157 -10.07 -6.08 -24.50
CA ASP A 157 -8.94 -6.38 -25.39
C ASP A 157 -8.16 -5.13 -25.82
N THR A 158 -7.79 -4.31 -24.83
CA THR A 158 -7.08 -3.04 -25.01
C THR A 158 -5.59 -3.16 -24.66
N LYS A 159 -4.79 -2.16 -25.04
CA LYS A 159 -3.36 -2.10 -24.69
C LYS A 159 -3.08 -1.33 -23.41
N ILE A 160 -4.04 -0.51 -22.98
CA ILE A 160 -3.94 0.30 -21.76
C ILE A 160 -5.04 -0.14 -20.79
N LEU A 161 -4.66 -0.29 -19.53
CA LEU A 161 -5.56 -0.57 -18.42
C LEU A 161 -5.35 0.48 -17.32
N ILE A 162 -6.43 1.15 -16.93
CA ILE A 162 -6.42 2.11 -15.81
C ILE A 162 -7.23 1.55 -14.64
N LEU A 163 -6.66 1.51 -13.44
CA LEU A 163 -7.37 1.04 -12.26
C LEU A 163 -7.34 2.07 -11.12
N ASP A 164 -8.50 2.44 -10.61
CA ASP A 164 -8.60 3.27 -9.42
C ASP A 164 -8.87 2.37 -8.21
N GLU A 165 -7.90 2.27 -7.30
CA GLU A 165 -7.93 1.49 -6.07
C GLU A 165 -8.47 0.06 -6.24
N PRO A 166 -7.86 -0.77 -7.12
CA PRO A 166 -8.43 -2.06 -7.49
C PRO A 166 -8.50 -3.08 -6.34
N THR A 167 -7.83 -2.80 -5.23
CA THR A 167 -7.74 -3.65 -4.04
C THR A 167 -8.59 -3.14 -2.86
N SER A 168 -9.25 -2.00 -3.00
CA SER A 168 -10.07 -1.42 -1.94
C SER A 168 -11.23 -2.36 -1.56
N TYR A 169 -11.51 -2.46 -0.26
CA TYR A 169 -12.57 -3.31 0.32
C TYR A 169 -12.39 -4.84 0.13
N LEU A 170 -11.21 -5.29 -0.30
CA LEU A 170 -10.91 -6.72 -0.44
C LEU A 170 -10.19 -7.28 0.78
N ASP A 171 -10.35 -8.58 1.03
CA ASP A 171 -9.49 -9.30 1.97
C ASP A 171 -8.11 -9.59 1.36
N MET A 172 -7.19 -10.09 2.19
CA MET A 172 -5.81 -10.37 1.77
C MET A 172 -5.72 -11.34 0.59
N GLY A 173 -6.56 -12.39 0.57
CA GLY A 173 -6.55 -13.38 -0.50
C GLY A 173 -6.93 -12.76 -1.84
N PHE A 174 -8.06 -12.04 -1.88
CA PHE A 174 -8.52 -11.38 -3.10
C PHE A 174 -7.58 -10.26 -3.56
N LYS A 175 -6.95 -9.50 -2.64
CA LYS A 175 -5.94 -8.49 -3.02
C LYS A 175 -4.77 -9.11 -3.78
N MET A 176 -4.22 -10.20 -3.24
CA MET A 176 -3.09 -10.90 -3.87
C MET A 176 -3.45 -11.46 -5.23
N ASP A 177 -4.64 -12.05 -5.37
CA ASP A 177 -5.12 -12.56 -6.65
C ASP A 177 -5.25 -11.47 -7.71
N ILE A 178 -5.89 -10.33 -7.36
CA ILE A 178 -6.08 -9.21 -8.28
C ILE A 178 -4.74 -8.63 -8.73
N LEU A 179 -3.82 -8.37 -7.80
CA LEU A 179 -2.51 -7.81 -8.14
C LEU A 179 -1.65 -8.79 -8.97
N THR A 180 -1.74 -10.08 -8.67
CA THR A 180 -1.06 -11.13 -9.47
C THR A 180 -1.59 -11.14 -10.89
N ASN A 181 -2.91 -11.08 -11.07
CA ASN A 181 -3.54 -11.02 -12.39
C ASN A 181 -3.12 -9.74 -13.15
N ILE A 182 -3.11 -8.57 -12.51
CA ILE A 182 -2.65 -7.32 -13.12
C ILE A 182 -1.19 -7.44 -13.57
N ARG A 183 -0.32 -8.02 -12.73
CA ARG A 183 1.09 -8.25 -13.06
C ARG A 183 1.27 -9.17 -14.26
N MET A 184 0.49 -10.26 -14.33
CA MET A 184 0.47 -11.16 -15.47
C MET A 184 0.00 -10.46 -16.75
N LEU A 185 -1.07 -9.67 -16.68
CA LEU A 185 -1.58 -8.90 -17.83
C LEU A 185 -0.54 -7.92 -18.38
N ALA A 186 0.14 -7.17 -17.51
CA ALA A 186 1.22 -6.30 -17.93
C ALA A 186 2.31 -7.11 -18.64
N ARG A 187 2.79 -8.18 -18.01
CA ARG A 187 3.96 -8.93 -18.51
C ARG A 187 3.68 -9.72 -19.79
N ASP A 188 2.59 -10.46 -19.81
CA ASP A 188 2.27 -11.48 -20.83
C ASP A 188 1.49 -10.87 -21.99
N LYS A 189 0.53 -9.98 -21.71
CA LYS A 189 -0.26 -9.28 -22.75
C LYS A 189 0.36 -7.95 -23.19
N LYS A 190 1.50 -7.56 -22.60
CA LYS A 190 2.20 -6.28 -22.85
C LYS A 190 1.29 -5.07 -22.64
N MET A 191 0.40 -5.16 -21.66
CA MET A 191 -0.49 -4.05 -21.31
C MET A 191 0.27 -2.97 -20.55
N ALA A 192 0.07 -1.70 -20.91
CA ALA A 192 0.49 -0.57 -20.10
C ALA A 192 -0.56 -0.35 -19.00
N VAL A 193 -0.14 -0.35 -17.73
CA VAL A 193 -1.05 -0.24 -16.59
C VAL A 193 -0.77 1.04 -15.83
N ILE A 194 -1.82 1.83 -15.58
CA ILE A 194 -1.79 2.93 -14.60
C ILE A 194 -2.75 2.57 -13.49
N MET A 195 -2.32 2.57 -12.23
CA MET A 195 -3.24 2.35 -11.12
C MET A 195 -2.96 3.21 -9.90
N SER A 196 -3.94 3.38 -9.01
CA SER A 196 -3.73 3.95 -7.67
C SER A 196 -3.73 2.84 -6.62
N LEU A 197 -2.85 2.95 -5.62
CA LEU A 197 -2.83 2.06 -4.45
C LEU A 197 -2.66 2.86 -3.16
N HIS A 198 -3.22 2.36 -2.07
CA HIS A 198 -3.02 2.90 -0.71
C HIS A 198 -2.04 2.07 0.11
N GLU A 199 -2.00 0.77 -0.13
CA GLU A 199 -1.06 -0.13 0.55
C GLU A 199 0.34 0.02 -0.06
N LEU A 200 1.22 0.70 0.68
CA LEU A 200 2.58 1.01 0.28
C LEU A 200 3.44 -0.24 0.03
N ASP A 201 3.27 -1.27 0.86
CA ASP A 201 3.97 -2.54 0.71
C ASP A 201 3.57 -3.28 -0.58
N LEU A 202 2.29 -3.17 -0.99
CA LEU A 202 1.81 -3.75 -2.24
C LEU A 202 2.29 -2.95 -3.45
N ALA A 203 2.25 -1.61 -3.38
CA ALA A 203 2.81 -0.74 -4.41
C ALA A 203 4.29 -1.03 -4.67
N GLN A 204 5.08 -1.24 -3.61
CA GLN A 204 6.50 -1.58 -3.75
C GLN A 204 6.73 -2.89 -4.53
N LYS A 205 5.87 -3.89 -4.34
CA LYS A 205 6.03 -5.24 -4.92
C LYS A 205 5.54 -5.35 -6.36
N VAL A 206 4.48 -4.61 -6.70
CA VAL A 206 3.76 -4.79 -7.98
C VAL A 206 4.18 -3.80 -9.06
N SER A 207 4.66 -2.61 -8.68
CA SER A 207 4.90 -1.50 -9.61
C SER A 207 6.28 -1.56 -10.25
N ASP A 208 6.40 -1.07 -11.48
CA ASP A 208 7.70 -0.82 -12.13
C ASP A 208 8.13 0.64 -11.90
N THR A 209 7.15 1.56 -11.91
CA THR A 209 7.33 2.98 -11.66
C THR A 209 6.26 3.46 -10.68
N ILE A 210 6.62 4.36 -9.77
CA ILE A 210 5.72 4.99 -8.81
C ILE A 210 5.73 6.50 -9.03
N ALA A 211 4.54 7.10 -9.05
CA ALA A 211 4.35 8.54 -9.05
C ALA A 211 3.69 8.98 -7.74
N CYS A 212 4.34 9.90 -7.03
CA CYS A 212 3.93 10.35 -5.71
C CYS A 212 3.17 11.67 -5.82
N VAL A 213 1.89 11.63 -5.46
CA VAL A 213 0.99 12.79 -5.54
C VAL A 213 0.96 13.48 -4.18
N ARG A 214 1.41 14.74 -4.14
CA ARG A 214 1.46 15.56 -2.92
C ARG A 214 0.99 16.98 -3.19
N GLY A 215 0.00 17.43 -2.44
CA GLY A 215 -0.57 18.77 -2.60
C GLY A 215 -1.15 18.95 -4.00
N ASP A 216 -0.54 19.86 -4.76
CA ASP A 216 -0.99 20.32 -6.07
C ASP A 216 -0.16 19.78 -7.26
N ARG A 217 0.68 18.79 -7.04
CA ARG A 217 1.60 18.26 -8.06
C ARG A 217 1.93 16.78 -7.88
N ILE A 218 2.55 16.22 -8.92
CA ILE A 218 3.35 15.00 -8.79
C ILE A 218 4.73 15.41 -8.30
N ASP A 219 5.05 15.04 -7.06
CA ASP A 219 6.25 15.51 -6.37
C ASP A 219 7.49 14.67 -6.73
N ARG A 220 7.31 13.36 -6.95
CA ARG A 220 8.38 12.46 -7.41
C ARG A 220 7.84 11.37 -8.34
N ILE A 221 8.68 10.95 -9.29
CA ILE A 221 8.45 9.78 -10.14
C ILE A 221 9.73 8.96 -10.18
N GLY A 222 9.65 7.65 -9.94
CA GLY A 222 10.82 6.78 -9.97
C GLY A 222 10.50 5.31 -9.75
N THR A 223 11.52 4.47 -9.74
CA THR A 223 11.34 3.06 -9.36
C THR A 223 10.98 2.96 -7.87
N PRO A 224 10.32 1.87 -7.43
CA PRO A 224 10.02 1.67 -6.02
C PRO A 224 11.23 1.87 -5.11
N GLU A 225 12.39 1.33 -5.49
CA GLU A 225 13.61 1.43 -4.68
C GLU A 225 14.05 2.89 -4.45
N LYS A 226 13.86 3.76 -5.46
CA LYS A 226 14.19 5.19 -5.34
C LYS A 226 13.17 5.97 -4.52
N ILE A 227 11.88 5.64 -4.65
CA ILE A 227 10.81 6.34 -3.94
C ILE A 227 10.81 5.97 -2.45
N PHE A 228 11.00 4.69 -2.15
CA PHE A 228 11.05 4.19 -0.78
C PHE A 228 12.42 4.40 -0.11
N ALA A 229 13.45 4.89 -0.83
CA ALA A 229 14.72 5.21 -0.20
C ALA A 229 14.61 6.41 0.77
N GLY A 230 15.19 6.25 1.96
CA GLY A 230 15.25 7.30 2.97
C GLY A 230 13.93 7.50 3.72
N ASN A 231 13.58 8.77 3.95
CA ASN A 231 12.44 9.20 4.75
C ASN A 231 11.31 9.84 3.91
N TYR A 232 11.39 9.79 2.58
CA TYR A 232 10.46 10.52 1.71
C TYR A 232 9.01 10.08 1.87
N VAL A 233 8.76 8.78 2.01
CA VAL A 233 7.41 8.25 2.17
C VAL A 233 6.82 8.71 3.51
N GLN A 234 7.65 8.80 4.55
CA GLN A 234 7.25 9.36 5.83
C GLN A 234 6.87 10.84 5.70
N GLU A 235 7.66 11.64 4.98
CA GLU A 235 7.34 13.04 4.67
C GLU A 235 6.06 13.19 3.81
N LEU A 236 5.85 12.28 2.85
CA LEU A 236 4.68 12.29 1.97
C LEU A 236 3.38 12.09 2.75
N TYR A 237 3.40 11.25 3.78
CA TYR A 237 2.23 10.91 4.61
C TYR A 237 2.19 11.64 5.96
N GLY A 238 3.23 12.42 6.30
CA GLY A 238 3.31 13.16 7.56
C GLY A 238 3.44 12.27 8.80
N VAL A 239 4.19 11.17 8.68
CA VAL A 239 4.43 10.22 9.78
C VAL A 239 5.88 10.30 10.28
N ALA A 240 6.14 9.85 11.50
CA ALA A 240 7.49 9.84 12.06
C ALA A 240 8.35 8.76 11.39
N ASP A 241 9.67 8.98 11.33
CA ASP A 241 10.64 8.07 10.69
C ASP A 241 10.59 6.63 11.24
N GLN A 242 10.25 6.48 12.52
CA GLN A 242 10.16 5.18 13.20
C GLN A 242 8.84 4.45 12.93
N SER A 243 7.82 5.16 12.42
CA SER A 243 6.48 4.61 12.19
C SER A 243 6.37 3.85 10.87
N PHE A 244 7.41 3.86 10.03
CA PHE A 244 7.41 3.18 8.75
C PHE A 244 8.79 2.62 8.42
N ASP A 245 8.85 1.34 8.03
CA ASP A 245 10.06 0.73 7.48
C ASP A 245 10.01 0.76 5.94
N PRO A 246 10.89 1.55 5.29
CA PRO A 246 10.94 1.64 3.83
C PRO A 246 11.34 0.34 3.13
N VAL A 247 12.03 -0.57 3.82
CA VAL A 247 12.50 -1.83 3.23
C VAL A 247 11.36 -2.83 3.14
N THR A 248 10.56 -2.94 4.20
CA THR A 248 9.48 -3.93 4.28
C THR A 248 8.09 -3.35 3.94
N GLY A 249 7.95 -2.02 3.92
CA GLY A 249 6.67 -1.32 3.79
C GLY A 249 5.80 -1.41 5.04
N GLN A 250 6.34 -1.90 6.17
CA GLN A 250 5.57 -2.08 7.41
C GLN A 250 5.37 -0.77 8.15
N ILE A 251 4.20 -0.65 8.78
CA ILE A 251 3.84 0.48 9.63
C ILE A 251 3.92 0.03 11.09
N PHE A 252 4.53 0.86 11.93
CA PHE A 252 4.65 0.65 13.38
C PHE A 252 3.87 1.72 14.14
N LEU A 253 3.19 1.31 15.21
CA LEU A 253 2.47 2.20 16.10
C LEU A 253 3.42 2.71 17.18
N CYS A 254 3.93 3.93 17.04
CA CYS A 254 4.87 4.50 18.02
C CYS A 254 4.15 5.03 19.27
N THR A 255 4.80 4.92 20.44
CA THR A 255 4.37 5.64 21.64
C THR A 255 4.75 7.13 21.56
N GLY A 256 3.83 8.03 21.96
CA GLY A 256 4.20 9.40 22.32
C GLY A 256 4.27 10.48 21.21
N TYR A 257 3.32 10.54 20.29
CA TYR A 257 3.14 11.75 19.46
C TYR A 257 1.84 12.48 19.80
N GLN A 258 1.91 13.47 20.68
CA GLN A 258 1.05 14.64 20.55
C GLN A 258 1.67 15.54 19.49
N ASN A 259 0.96 15.72 18.38
CA ASN A 259 1.04 16.84 17.44
C ASN A 259 2.33 17.68 17.48
N THR A 260 3.40 17.21 16.86
CA THR A 260 4.37 18.12 16.26
C THR A 260 3.86 18.42 14.84
N ARG A 261 2.93 19.38 14.79
CA ARG A 261 2.63 20.19 13.61
C ARG A 261 3.47 21.46 13.75
N ASP A 262 4.63 21.50 13.13
CA ASP A 262 5.17 22.79 12.67
C ASP A 262 4.55 23.09 11.31
N PHE A 263 3.25 23.45 11.34
CA PHE A 263 2.56 24.11 10.25
C PHE A 263 2.62 25.61 10.51
N LYS A 264 3.39 26.35 9.71
CA LYS A 264 3.27 27.80 9.47
C LYS A 264 3.82 28.09 8.06
N ASP A 265 3.35 29.09 7.31
CA ASP A 265 2.61 30.30 7.65
C ASP A 265 1.31 30.41 6.85
N SER A 266 0.28 31.04 7.43
CA SER A 266 -1.06 31.28 6.87
C SER A 266 -1.97 30.05 6.76
N ASP A 267 -2.47 29.64 7.93
CA ASP A 267 -3.90 29.42 8.19
C ASP A 267 -4.76 29.18 6.94
N ILE A 268 -4.96 27.91 6.60
CA ILE A 268 -6.12 27.48 5.81
C ILE A 268 -7.33 27.75 6.69
N GLU A 269 -7.90 28.94 6.50
CA GLU A 269 -9.13 29.39 7.12
C GLU A 269 -10.22 28.32 6.97
N ASN A 270 -10.93 28.11 8.08
CA ASN A 270 -12.19 27.40 8.22
C ASN A 270 -12.18 25.87 8.11
N CYS A 271 -12.00 25.22 9.26
CA CYS A 271 -12.88 24.11 9.63
C CYS A 271 -13.14 24.10 11.14
N SER A 272 -14.17 24.84 11.52
CA SER A 272 -14.78 24.83 12.85
C SER A 272 -15.63 23.58 13.04
N SER A 273 -15.16 22.62 13.82
CA SER A 273 -16.03 21.81 14.68
C SER A 273 -15.20 21.15 15.77
N LYS A 274 -15.59 21.48 17.00
CA LYS A 274 -15.04 20.98 18.26
C LYS A 274 -15.45 19.52 18.49
N ASP A 275 -14.76 18.94 19.47
CA ASP A 275 -15.11 17.75 20.25
C ASP A 275 -14.65 16.42 19.67
N PHE A 276 -13.39 16.05 19.94
CA PHE A 276 -13.07 14.67 20.29
C PHE A 276 -11.91 14.60 21.31
N CYS A 277 -12.29 14.25 22.54
CA CYS A 277 -11.54 13.59 23.61
C CYS A 277 -10.18 14.17 24.04
N SER A 278 -10.24 15.09 25.01
CA SER A 278 -9.18 15.32 25.98
C SER A 278 -9.08 14.15 26.96
N GLY A 279 -7.98 13.40 26.94
CA GLY A 279 -7.64 12.48 28.02
C GLY A 279 -6.79 11.29 27.59
N SER A 280 -5.49 11.50 27.40
CA SER A 280 -4.48 10.44 27.48
C SER A 280 -3.16 11.05 27.96
N GLN A 281 -2.82 10.79 29.22
CA GLN A 281 -1.51 11.07 29.77
C GLN A 281 -0.45 10.34 28.92
N VAL A 282 0.57 11.08 28.50
CA VAL A 282 1.84 10.52 28.01
C VAL A 282 2.37 9.59 29.11
N PRO A 283 2.81 8.34 28.81
CA PRO A 283 3.57 7.60 29.79
C PRO A 283 4.83 8.40 30.10
N ASP A 284 4.93 8.89 31.34
CA ASP A 284 6.17 9.29 31.99
C ASP A 284 7.25 8.22 31.68
N PRO A 285 8.56 8.50 31.66
CA PRO A 285 9.60 7.48 31.53
C PRO A 285 9.62 6.65 32.83
N VAL A 286 8.59 5.83 33.01
CA VAL A 286 8.52 4.79 34.01
C VAL A 286 9.54 3.76 33.58
N SER A 287 10.53 3.52 34.44
CA SER A 287 11.52 2.45 34.29
C SER A 287 10.86 1.21 33.70
N SER A 288 11.36 0.75 32.55
CA SER A 288 10.88 -0.44 31.85
C SER A 288 10.52 -1.54 32.84
N GLN A 289 9.26 -1.99 32.84
CA GLN A 289 8.82 -3.01 33.80
C GLN A 289 9.26 -4.40 33.36
N ILE A 290 9.44 -4.60 32.06
CA ILE A 290 9.77 -5.87 31.45
C ILE A 290 10.96 -5.68 30.52
N PHE A 291 11.91 -6.60 30.58
CA PHE A 291 12.92 -6.75 29.54
C PHE A 291 12.52 -7.90 28.62
N VAL A 292 12.56 -7.69 27.32
CA VAL A 292 12.23 -8.72 26.32
C VAL A 292 13.49 -9.10 25.55
N ILE A 293 13.86 -10.37 25.66
CA ILE A 293 14.90 -11.00 24.85
C ILE A 293 14.22 -11.53 23.59
N GLY A 294 14.45 -10.84 22.47
CA GLY A 294 13.94 -11.18 21.15
C GLY A 294 15.02 -11.74 20.22
N GLY A 295 14.61 -12.04 18.99
CA GLY A 295 15.47 -12.47 17.89
C GLY A 295 14.65 -13.17 16.80
N ALA A 296 15.00 -12.89 15.54
CA ALA A 296 14.40 -13.51 14.35
C ALA A 296 12.86 -13.38 14.24
N GLY A 297 12.28 -12.31 14.80
CA GLY A 297 10.85 -12.00 14.73
C GLY A 297 10.00 -12.56 15.88
N SER A 298 10.57 -13.39 16.75
CA SER A 298 9.88 -14.01 17.88
C SER A 298 9.41 -13.01 18.94
N GLY A 299 10.10 -11.87 19.09
CA GLY A 299 9.75 -10.80 20.03
C GLY A 299 8.58 -9.92 19.59
N ILE A 300 8.27 -9.81 18.28
CA ILE A 300 7.22 -8.91 17.77
C ILE A 300 5.85 -9.17 18.43
N PRO A 301 5.36 -10.41 18.55
CA PRO A 301 4.11 -10.70 19.26
C PRO A 301 4.13 -10.29 20.74
N VAL A 302 5.31 -10.33 21.39
CA VAL A 302 5.49 -9.91 22.78
C VAL A 302 5.43 -8.38 22.86
N TYR A 303 6.17 -7.67 22.01
CA TYR A 303 6.15 -6.19 21.96
C TYR A 303 4.73 -5.66 21.78
N ASN A 304 3.98 -6.21 20.80
CA ASN A 304 2.61 -5.83 20.52
C ASN A 304 1.64 -6.15 21.67
N ARG A 305 1.90 -7.20 22.45
CA ARG A 305 1.10 -7.53 23.64
C ARG A 305 1.35 -6.52 24.76
N LEU A 306 2.63 -6.31 25.09
CA LEU A 306 3.02 -5.36 26.14
C LEU A 306 2.54 -3.95 25.83
N TRP A 307 2.60 -3.55 24.56
CA TRP A 307 2.06 -2.28 24.10
C TRP A 307 0.54 -2.16 24.29
N ARG A 308 -0.23 -3.19 23.90
CA ARG A 308 -1.70 -3.21 24.10
C ARG A 308 -2.11 -3.18 25.58
N GLU A 309 -1.30 -3.78 26.44
CA GLU A 309 -1.49 -3.80 27.89
C GLU A 309 -0.94 -2.54 28.58
N ASN A 310 -0.39 -1.59 27.81
CA ASN A 310 0.26 -0.37 28.30
C ASN A 310 1.35 -0.66 29.35
N ILE A 311 2.12 -1.72 29.12
CA ILE A 311 3.23 -2.13 29.98
C ILE A 311 4.55 -1.63 29.35
N PRO A 312 5.24 -0.65 29.97
CA PRO A 312 6.55 -0.19 29.50
C PRO A 312 7.55 -1.35 29.51
N PHE A 313 8.31 -1.47 28.43
CA PHE A 313 9.30 -2.54 28.29
C PHE A 313 10.57 -2.04 27.60
N ALA A 314 11.68 -2.71 27.92
CA ALA A 314 12.93 -2.61 27.18
C ALA A 314 13.12 -3.88 26.35
N ALA A 315 13.86 -3.79 25.25
CA ALA A 315 14.16 -4.93 24.40
C ALA A 315 15.67 -5.03 24.11
N GLY A 316 16.19 -6.25 23.95
CA GLY A 316 17.57 -6.47 23.56
C GLY A 316 18.06 -7.90 23.80
N ILE A 317 19.23 -8.29 23.30
CA ILE A 317 20.06 -7.51 22.38
C ILE A 317 19.62 -7.81 20.95
N LEU A 318 19.26 -6.77 20.19
CA LEU A 318 18.82 -6.91 18.81
C LEU A 318 19.91 -6.39 17.87
N GLN A 319 20.16 -7.10 16.77
CA GLN A 319 20.98 -6.53 15.69
C GLN A 319 20.16 -5.49 14.91
N GLU A 320 20.79 -4.41 14.45
CA GLU A 320 20.10 -3.34 13.70
C GLU A 320 19.44 -3.82 12.39
N ASN A 321 19.87 -4.96 11.84
CA ASN A 321 19.28 -5.61 10.67
C ASN A 321 18.26 -6.71 11.02
N ASP A 322 18.00 -6.97 12.30
CA ASP A 322 16.95 -7.89 12.71
C ASP A 322 15.58 -7.25 12.42
N VAL A 323 14.63 -8.05 11.92
CA VAL A 323 13.25 -7.62 11.65
C VAL A 323 12.57 -7.06 12.91
N GLU A 324 13.00 -7.48 14.09
CA GLU A 324 12.49 -6.99 15.37
C GLU A 324 12.98 -5.59 15.73
N TYR A 325 14.14 -5.16 15.23
CA TYR A 325 14.78 -3.93 15.68
C TYR A 325 13.88 -2.71 15.49
N LYS A 326 13.26 -2.58 14.31
CA LYS A 326 12.35 -1.46 14.02
C LYS A 326 11.09 -1.50 14.90
N ALA A 327 10.52 -2.69 15.11
CA ALA A 327 9.38 -2.87 16.00
C ALA A 327 9.73 -2.50 17.45
N ALA A 328 10.90 -2.95 17.93
CA ALA A 328 11.39 -2.63 19.26
C ALA A 328 11.67 -1.13 19.42
N VAL A 329 12.33 -0.48 18.46
CA VAL A 329 12.59 0.98 18.50
C VAL A 329 11.29 1.78 18.54
N ALA A 330 10.25 1.33 17.83
CA ALA A 330 8.96 2.02 17.83
C ALA A 330 8.15 1.84 19.12
N LEU A 331 8.27 0.68 19.79
CA LEU A 331 7.36 0.26 20.87
C LEU A 331 8.00 0.26 22.27
N ALA A 332 9.30 -0.01 22.36
CA ALA A 332 10.03 -0.14 23.61
C ALA A 332 10.44 1.24 24.14
N SER A 333 10.53 1.37 25.46
CA SER A 333 11.08 2.56 26.12
C SER A 333 12.60 2.67 25.95
N GLU A 334 13.27 1.53 25.79
CA GLU A 334 14.71 1.45 25.58
C GLU A 334 15.06 0.19 24.78
N VAL A 335 16.02 0.29 23.86
CA VAL A 335 16.47 -0.83 23.02
C VAL A 335 17.98 -0.96 23.10
N VAL A 336 18.46 -2.10 23.60
CA VAL A 336 19.87 -2.47 23.50
C VAL A 336 20.08 -3.12 22.15
N SER A 337 20.91 -2.50 21.33
CA SER A 337 21.19 -2.96 19.97
C SER A 337 22.68 -3.02 19.67
N GLU A 338 23.01 -3.83 18.66
CA GLU A 338 24.35 -3.98 18.10
C GLU A 338 24.32 -3.75 16.59
N LYS A 339 25.42 -3.24 16.04
CA LYS A 339 25.55 -3.02 14.59
C LYS A 339 25.33 -4.31 13.80
N ALA A 340 24.67 -4.16 12.65
CA ALA A 340 24.43 -5.28 11.74
C ALA A 340 25.73 -6.02 11.38
N PHE A 341 25.72 -7.35 11.52
CA PHE A 341 26.86 -8.25 11.25
C PHE A 341 28.07 -8.13 12.20
N TYR A 342 27.94 -7.43 13.33
CA TYR A 342 28.97 -7.40 14.37
C TYR A 342 28.65 -8.42 15.48
N PRO A 343 29.68 -9.06 16.08
CA PRO A 343 29.48 -9.87 17.26
C PRO A 343 29.01 -8.97 18.40
N VAL A 344 28.07 -9.46 19.21
CA VAL A 344 27.55 -8.71 20.36
C VAL A 344 28.69 -8.44 21.34
N GLY A 345 28.98 -7.16 21.56
CA GLY A 345 29.99 -6.73 22.51
C GLY A 345 29.62 -7.08 23.95
N GLN A 346 30.63 -7.36 24.78
CA GLN A 346 30.43 -7.62 26.21
C GLN A 346 29.87 -6.40 26.96
N ASP A 347 30.13 -5.19 26.46
CA ASP A 347 29.51 -3.95 26.92
C ASP A 347 28.00 -3.98 26.72
N LYS A 348 27.51 -4.46 25.57
CA LYS A 348 26.07 -4.63 25.28
C LYS A 348 25.43 -5.69 26.15
N VAL A 349 26.12 -6.79 26.41
CA VAL A 349 25.67 -7.80 27.38
C VAL A 349 25.52 -7.18 28.77
N GLN A 350 26.50 -6.38 29.21
CA GLN A 350 26.45 -5.73 30.52
C GLN A 350 25.39 -4.62 30.60
N GLU A 351 25.13 -3.91 29.50
CA GLU A 351 24.04 -2.96 29.35
C GLU A 351 22.68 -3.66 29.48
N ALA A 352 22.44 -4.73 28.73
CA ALA A 352 21.22 -5.52 28.82
C ALA A 352 21.00 -6.14 30.21
N LYS A 353 22.06 -6.65 30.87
CA LYS A 353 21.98 -7.14 32.26
C LYS A 353 21.52 -6.05 33.23
N ARG A 354 22.05 -4.83 33.10
CA ARG A 354 21.64 -3.69 33.94
C ARG A 354 20.16 -3.34 33.75
N LEU A 355 19.65 -3.41 32.52
CA LEU A 355 18.22 -3.21 32.26
C LEU A 355 17.36 -4.35 32.79
N ILE A 356 17.81 -5.60 32.66
CA ILE A 356 17.15 -6.75 33.31
C ILE A 356 17.10 -6.55 34.83
N ASP A 357 18.16 -6.01 35.45
CA ASP A 357 18.24 -5.75 36.88
C ASP A 357 17.28 -4.62 37.34
N SER A 358 16.98 -3.64 36.48
CA SER A 358 15.99 -2.60 36.76
C SER A 358 14.54 -3.04 36.47
N CYS A 359 14.34 -3.98 35.56
CA CYS A 359 13.02 -4.51 35.21
C CYS A 359 12.46 -5.45 36.29
N LYS A 360 11.13 -5.56 36.40
CA LYS A 360 10.46 -6.52 37.30
C LYS A 360 10.55 -7.95 36.78
N LYS A 361 10.46 -8.13 35.46
CA LYS A 361 10.49 -9.44 34.79
C LYS A 361 11.29 -9.39 33.49
N CYS A 362 11.74 -10.55 33.06
CA CYS A 362 12.36 -10.78 31.76
C CYS A 362 11.55 -11.84 31.00
N ILE A 363 11.16 -11.53 29.76
CA ILE A 363 10.50 -12.47 28.84
C ILE A 363 11.52 -12.87 27.78
N CYS A 364 11.74 -14.16 27.60
CA CYS A 364 12.55 -14.67 26.50
C CYS A 364 11.61 -15.23 25.45
N ALA A 365 11.54 -14.56 24.29
CA ALA A 365 10.71 -14.97 23.17
C ALA A 365 11.39 -16.02 22.28
N VAL A 366 12.71 -16.15 22.41
CA VAL A 366 13.54 -17.11 21.67
C VAL A 366 13.48 -18.49 22.34
N GLU A 367 13.16 -19.52 21.56
CA GLU A 367 13.13 -20.92 22.02
C GLU A 367 14.47 -21.64 21.80
N GLU A 368 15.16 -21.34 20.69
CA GLU A 368 16.43 -21.95 20.31
C GLU A 368 17.53 -20.91 20.11
N PHE A 369 18.69 -21.16 20.69
CA PHE A 369 19.86 -20.29 20.58
C PHE A 369 20.91 -20.92 19.67
N GLY A 370 21.02 -20.39 18.45
CA GLY A 370 22.14 -20.70 17.55
C GLY A 370 23.44 -20.01 17.99
N PRO A 371 24.58 -20.34 17.34
CA PRO A 371 25.90 -19.80 17.68
C PRO A 371 25.98 -18.27 17.64
N LEU A 372 25.17 -17.64 16.79
CA LEU A 372 25.11 -16.18 16.62
C LEU A 372 24.23 -15.48 17.66
N ASN A 373 23.48 -16.24 18.47
CA ASN A 373 22.57 -15.72 19.50
C ASN A 373 23.03 -16.06 20.93
N GLU A 374 24.33 -16.35 21.08
CA GLU A 374 24.96 -16.75 22.35
C GLU A 374 24.76 -15.72 23.46
N ALA A 375 24.88 -14.43 23.13
CA ALA A 375 24.65 -13.35 24.08
C ALA A 375 23.22 -13.36 24.64
N ASN A 376 22.22 -13.62 23.81
CA ASN A 376 20.82 -13.72 24.26
C ASN A 376 20.59 -15.00 25.09
N ARG A 377 21.33 -16.09 24.83
CA ARG A 377 21.33 -17.27 25.72
C ARG A 377 21.87 -16.91 27.10
N GLU A 378 23.01 -16.23 27.14
CA GLU A 378 23.62 -15.75 28.38
C GLU A 378 22.66 -14.85 29.17
N LEU A 379 21.95 -13.93 28.50
CA LEU A 379 20.95 -13.07 29.13
C LEU A 379 19.76 -13.88 29.67
N ALA A 380 19.28 -14.88 28.93
CA ALA A 380 18.18 -15.74 29.37
C ALA A 380 18.57 -16.58 30.60
N GLU A 381 19.80 -17.08 30.65
CA GLU A 381 20.35 -17.79 31.81
C GLU A 381 20.58 -16.86 33.00
N TYR A 382 21.08 -15.65 32.76
CA TYR A 382 21.23 -14.61 33.76
C TYR A 382 19.88 -14.28 34.42
N ALA A 383 18.84 -14.02 33.61
CA ALA A 383 17.49 -13.73 34.08
C ALA A 383 16.89 -14.88 34.90
N ARG A 384 17.18 -16.14 34.54
CA ARG A 384 16.79 -17.33 35.34
C ARG A 384 17.48 -17.34 36.69
N ARG A 385 18.79 -17.10 36.72
CA ARG A 385 19.61 -17.13 37.94
C ARG A 385 19.15 -16.11 38.97
N ILE A 386 18.73 -14.92 38.54
CA ILE A 386 18.23 -13.86 39.42
C ILE A 386 16.72 -13.96 39.70
N GLY A 387 16.04 -15.00 39.22
CA GLY A 387 14.63 -15.25 39.50
C GLY A 387 13.64 -14.34 38.77
N LYS A 388 14.04 -13.68 37.67
CA LYS A 388 13.21 -12.72 36.93
C LYS A 388 12.50 -13.28 35.70
N THR A 389 12.64 -14.57 35.39
CA THR A 389 11.98 -15.16 34.22
C THR A 389 10.46 -15.21 34.36
N GLY A 390 9.75 -14.66 33.37
CA GLY A 390 8.33 -14.89 33.17
C GLY A 390 8.10 -15.73 31.91
N LYS A 391 7.57 -16.95 32.04
CA LYS A 391 7.06 -17.71 30.89
C LYS A 391 5.62 -17.31 30.51
N ASN A 392 4.87 -16.72 31.45
CA ASN A 392 3.51 -16.24 31.25
C ASN A 392 3.33 -14.87 31.90
N ILE A 393 2.77 -13.93 31.13
CA ILE A 393 1.86 -12.89 31.62
C ILE A 393 0.50 -13.28 31.07
#